data_AF-A0A3B8W3C2-F1
#
_entry.id   AF-A0A3B8W3C2-F1
#
_cell.length_a   1.000
_cell.length_b   1.000
_cell.length_c   1.000
_cell.angle_alpha   90.00
_cell.angle_beta   90.00
_cell.angle_gamma   90.00
#
_symmetry.space_group_name_H-M   'P 1'
#
loop_
_entity.id
_entity.type
_entity.pdbx_description
1 polymer ?
#
loop_
_entity_poly.entity_id
_entity_poly.type
_entity_poly.pdbx_seq_one_letter_code
_entity_poly.pdbx_strand_id
1 'polypeptide(L)' 'MISLPEIGFIVAIVSIYLGVTAVLQNPFLPVVKKILWIVLILLTNWIGLLVYYFTFYVKKSN' A
#
# COMPACT_ATOMS: atom_id res chain seq x y z
N MET A 1 14.41 0.00 -19.12
CA MET A 1 13.17 0.83 -19.05
C MET A 1 12.31 0.17 -17.99
N ILE A 2 11.96 0.88 -16.92
CA ILE A 2 11.06 0.34 -15.88
C ILE A 2 9.66 0.29 -16.50
N SER A 3 9.07 -0.89 -16.53
CA SER A 3 7.72 -1.12 -17.01
C SER A 3 6.70 -0.59 -15.99
N LEU A 4 5.53 -0.13 -16.46
CA LEU A 4 4.46 0.40 -15.61
C LEU A 4 4.09 -0.53 -14.41
N PRO A 5 4.16 -1.88 -14.53
CA PRO A 5 4.04 -2.79 -13.40
C PRO A 5 5.06 -2.67 -12.30
N GLU A 6 6.32 -2.47 -12.67
CA GLU A 6 7.38 -2.30 -11.68
C GLU A 6 7.16 -1.00 -10.90
N ILE A 7 6.67 0.06 -11.55
CA ILE A 7 6.32 1.32 -10.88
C ILE A 7 5.17 1.12 -9.89
N GLY A 8 4.10 0.42 -10.28
CA GLY A 8 2.96 0.15 -9.39
C GLY A 8 3.35 -0.65 -8.14
N PHE A 9 4.24 -1.63 -8.31
CA PHE A 9 4.77 -2.41 -7.20
C PHE A 9 5.66 -1.58 -6.26
N ILE A 10 6.53 -0.73 -6.81
CA ILE A 10 7.36 0.19 -6.02
C ILE A 10 6.50 1.16 -5.23
N VAL A 11 5.47 1.75 -5.86
CA VAL A 11 4.53 2.66 -5.19
C VAL A 11 3.80 1.93 -4.06
N ALA A 12 3.39 0.67 -4.27
CA ALA A 12 2.77 -0.13 -3.22
C ALA A 12 3.72 -0.31 -2.01
N ILE A 13 4.97 -0.72 -2.22
CA ILE A 13 5.96 -0.89 -1.15
C ILE A 13 6.24 0.43 -0.42
N VAL A 14 6.48 1.51 -1.18
CA VAL A 14 6.79 2.83 -0.63
C VAL A 14 5.61 3.36 0.21
N SER A 15 4.38 3.16 -0.24
CA SER A 15 3.19 3.58 0.51
C SER A 15 3.01 2.84 1.85
N ILE A 16 3.32 1.54 1.91
CA ILE A 16 3.32 0.79 3.18
C ILE A 16 4.40 1.35 4.10
N TYR A 17 5.63 1.51 3.58
CA TYR A 17 6.76 1.98 4.37
C TYR A 17 6.49 3.37 4.97
N LEU A 18 6.02 4.31 4.15
CA LEU A 18 5.67 5.65 4.60
C LEU A 18 4.49 5.65 5.57
N GLY A 19 3.45 4.87 5.30
CA GLY A 19 2.28 4.76 6.17
C GLY A 19 2.63 4.20 7.56
N VAL A 20 3.40 3.11 7.61
CA VAL A 20 3.85 2.52 8.88
C VAL A 20 4.76 3.49 9.64
N THR A 21 5.69 4.15 8.95
CA THR A 21 6.58 5.14 9.55
C THR A 21 5.80 6.32 10.14
N ALA A 22 4.79 6.82 9.43
CA ALA A 22 3.92 7.89 9.90
C ALA A 22 3.14 7.51 11.17
N VAL A 23 2.66 6.26 11.26
CA VAL A 23 1.95 5.76 12.45
C VAL A 23 2.90 5.57 13.63
N LEU A 24 4.10 5.05 13.40
CA LEU A 24 5.09 4.84 14.44
C LEU A 24 5.60 6.14 15.04
N GLN A 25 5.88 7.14 14.19
CA GLN A 25 6.38 8.46 14.60
C GLN A 25 5.29 9.34 15.23
N ASN A 26 4.01 8.96 15.14
CA ASN A 26 2.93 9.79 15.68
C ASN A 26 2.93 9.77 17.23
N PRO A 27 3.16 10.91 17.91
CA PRO A 27 3.20 10.97 19.37
C PRO A 27 1.81 10.99 20.01
N PHE A 28 0.75 11.30 19.24
CA PHE A 28 -0.63 11.43 19.76
C PHE A 28 -1.37 10.10 19.80
N LEU A 29 -0.86 9.06 19.12
CA LEU A 29 -1.52 7.76 19.02
C LEU A 29 -1.03 6.81 20.13
N PRO A 30 -1.93 6.26 20.96
CA PRO A 30 -1.57 5.22 21.91
C PRO A 30 -1.13 3.95 21.18
N VAL A 31 -0.22 3.18 21.78
CA VAL A 31 0.43 2.00 21.17
C VAL A 31 -0.57 0.99 20.61
N VAL A 32 -1.67 0.73 21.33
CA VAL A 32 -2.73 -0.18 20.88
C VAL A 32 -3.40 0.29 19.59
N LYS A 33 -3.63 1.60 19.44
CA LYS A 33 -4.22 2.16 18.22
C LYS A 33 -3.21 2.18 17.07
N LYS A 34 -1.90 2.32 17.35
CA LYS A 34 -0.86 2.22 16.30
C LYS A 34 -0.89 0.87 15.59
N ILE A 35 -1.06 -0.22 16.33
CA ILE A 35 -1.15 -1.57 15.76
C ILE A 35 -2.39 -1.69 14.85
N LEU A 36 -3.54 -1.18 15.30
CA LEU A 36 -4.76 -1.17 14.47
C LEU A 36 -4.57 -0.37 13.17
N TRP A 37 -3.89 0.76 13.23
CA TRP A 37 -3.58 1.57 12.05
C TRP A 37 -2.62 0.88 11.08
N ILE A 38 -1.59 0.19 11.58
CA ILE A 38 -0.66 -0.60 10.75
C ILE A 38 -1.41 -1.75 10.06
N VAL A 39 -2.30 -2.45 10.79
CA VAL A 39 -3.15 -3.50 10.22
C VAL A 39 -4.08 -2.93 9.15
N LEU A 40 -4.68 -1.76 9.38
CA LEU A 40 -5.53 -1.10 8.41
C LEU A 40 -4.77 -0.69 7.14
N ILE A 41 -3.54 -0.17 7.28
CA ILE A 41 -2.68 0.20 6.14
C ILE A 41 -2.34 -1.04 5.32
N LEU A 42 -1.99 -2.15 5.98
CA LEU A 42 -1.73 -3.43 5.30
C LEU A 42 -2.97 -3.91 4.55
N LEU A 43 -4.14 -3.93 5.18
CA LEU A 43 -5.39 -4.36 4.54
C LEU A 43 -5.79 -3.47 3.35
N THR A 44 -5.60 -2.16 3.48
CA THR A 44 -5.97 -1.19 2.43
C THR A 44 -4.99 -1.22 1.26
N ASN A 45 -3.72 -1.55 1.51
CA ASN A 45 -2.71 -1.65 0.46
C ASN A 45 -3.05 -2.76 -0.57
N TRP A 46 -3.70 -3.84 -0.13
CA TRP A 46 -4.10 -4.95 -1.01
C TRP A 46 -5.17 -4.53 -2.02
N ILE A 47 -6.01 -3.54 -1.70
CA ILE A 47 -6.99 -2.97 -2.63
C ILE A 47 -6.28 -2.24 -3.78
N GLY A 48 -5.22 -1.49 -3.48
CA GLY A 48 -4.39 -0.85 -4.50
C GLY A 48 -3.73 -1.87 -5.44
N LEU A 49 -3.25 -2.98 -4.88
CA LEU A 49 -2.65 -4.06 -5.66
C LEU A 49 -3.68 -4.78 -6.55
N LEU A 50 -4.89 -5.04 -6.02
CA LEU A 50 -6.00 -5.65 -6.76
C LEU A 50 -6.48 -4.76 -7.90
N VAL A 51 -6.67 -3.46 -7.65
CA VAL A 51 -7.05 -2.48 -8.68
C VAL A 51 -5.96 -2.39 -9.75
N TYR A 52 -4.69 -2.40 -9.34
CA TYR A 52 -3.55 -2.44 -10.27
C TYR A 52 -3.57 -3.70 -11.14
N TYR A 53 -3.76 -4.87 -10.54
CA TYR A 53 -3.83 -6.14 -11.27
C TYR A 53 -5.02 -6.17 -12.23
N PHE A 54 -6.18 -5.69 -11.79
CA PHE A 54 -7.38 -5.65 -12.62
C PHE A 54 -7.22 -4.68 -13.81
N THR A 55 -6.71 -3.47 -13.57
CA THR A 55 -6.53 -2.49 -14.65
C THR A 55 -5.42 -2.86 -15.64
N PHE A 56 -4.37 -3.56 -15.21
CA PHE A 56 -3.24 -3.85 -16.09
C PHE A 56 -3.32 -5.24 -16.75
N TYR A 57 -3.73 -6.27 -16.00
CA TYR A 57 -3.83 -7.63 -16.53
C TYR A 57 -5.18 -7.91 -17.20
N VAL A 58 -6.31 -7.51 -16.61
CA VAL A 58 -7.63 -7.79 -17.20
C VAL A 58 -7.88 -6.92 -18.44
N LYS A 59 -7.49 -5.65 -18.41
CA LYS A 59 -7.63 -4.75 -19.56
C LYS A 59 -6.71 -5.09 -20.74
N LYS A 60 -5.62 -5.81 -20.50
CA LYS A 60 -4.73 -6.29 -21.57
C LYS A 60 -5.25 -7.56 -22.26
N SER A 61 -6.22 -8.24 -21.64
CA SER A 61 -6.84 -9.47 -22.15
C SER A 61 -8.10 -9.22 -23.02
N ASN A 62 -8.54 -7.97 -23.16
CA ASN A 62 -9.65 -7.52 -24.02
C ASN A 62 -9.11 -6.56 -25.08
#